data_AF-A0A8J7YC93-F1
#
_entry.id   AF-A0A8J7YC93-F1
#
_cell.length_a   1.000
_cell.length_b   1.000
_cell.length_c   1.000
_cell.angle_alpha   90.00
_cell.angle_beta   90.00
_cell.angle_gamma   90.00
#
_symmetry.space_group_name_H-M   'P 1'
#
loop_
_entity.id
_entity.type
_entity.pdbx_description
1 polymer ?
#
loop_
_entity_poly.entity_id
_entity_poly.type
_entity_poly.pdbx_seq_one_letter_code
_entity_poly.pdbx_strand_id
1 'polypeptide(L)'
;MAINKPPYDATVENIRMLCEECRDVSKSGDEELEEIVDDLEGSTFNRNLEAAVLLGFFEEDENGKYTPTKRGKMIGYGPDEGQETDIFREIIRENEFYNELLEIVGNELDESGEKRYLTRDKVMRQIGINFDFGVGDRTIESASGVFLKVLDAAGLGTYKRGQGSYPTRLEINDEYTGFVESISADGKSGDPDNSEEEKDDSAKQTELSQIDEDIDGAMNGESKNGNSEQSEPSESVEEVVEKEIVDTPAGESIEVQVNIEVSSTDWESEEVIKFIEAIQSE
;
A
#
# COMPACT_ATOMS: atom_id res chain seq x y z
N MET A 1 -3.49 -15.06 -17.46
CA MET A 1 -3.58 -16.02 -16.34
C MET A 1 -4.96 -15.85 -15.77
N ALA A 2 -5.74 -16.90 -15.47
CA ALA A 2 -7.01 -16.67 -14.77
C ALA A 2 -6.68 -16.21 -13.34
N ILE A 3 -6.99 -14.96 -13.00
CA ILE A 3 -6.82 -14.44 -11.64
C ILE A 3 -7.86 -15.15 -10.78
N ASN A 4 -7.40 -16.14 -10.00
CA ASN A 4 -8.30 -16.95 -9.17
C ASN A 4 -8.78 -16.18 -7.94
N LYS A 5 -8.05 -15.14 -7.52
CA LYS A 5 -8.40 -14.26 -6.39
C LYS A 5 -7.58 -12.96 -6.40
N PRO A 6 -8.14 -11.86 -5.90
CA PRO A 6 -7.43 -10.60 -5.77
C PRO A 6 -6.48 -10.63 -4.56
N PRO A 7 -5.45 -9.76 -4.49
CA PRO A 7 -4.68 -9.57 -3.27
C PRO A 7 -5.59 -9.12 -2.12
N TYR A 8 -5.53 -9.78 -0.96
CA TYR A 8 -6.39 -9.50 0.21
C TYR A 8 -5.66 -9.78 1.53
N ASP A 9 -6.13 -9.19 2.63
CA ASP A 9 -5.60 -9.33 3.99
C ASP A 9 -4.07 -9.10 4.07
N ALA A 10 -3.57 -8.24 3.19
CA ALA A 10 -2.16 -7.84 3.10
C ALA A 10 -1.99 -6.34 3.38
N THR A 11 -0.77 -5.93 3.69
CA THR A 11 -0.40 -4.51 3.80
C THR A 11 0.81 -4.22 2.95
N VAL A 12 0.90 -2.99 2.42
CA VAL A 12 2.07 -2.58 1.63
C VAL A 12 3.33 -2.61 2.50
N GLU A 13 3.20 -2.26 3.78
CA GLU A 13 4.29 -2.33 4.76
C GLU A 13 4.83 -3.75 4.94
N ASN A 14 3.96 -4.75 5.06
CA ASN A 14 4.38 -6.14 5.21
C ASN A 14 4.99 -6.68 3.89
N ILE A 15 4.48 -6.25 2.74
CA ILE A 15 5.06 -6.61 1.45
C ILE A 15 6.45 -5.99 1.28
N ARG A 16 6.66 -4.73 1.71
CA ARG A 16 7.98 -4.10 1.76
C ARG A 16 8.94 -4.89 2.64
N MET A 17 8.50 -5.27 3.84
CA MET A 17 9.28 -6.08 4.77
C MET A 17 9.67 -7.44 4.16
N LEU A 18 8.73 -8.14 3.51
CA LEU A 18 9.03 -9.38 2.77
C LEU A 18 10.10 -9.13 1.70
N CYS A 19 9.96 -8.04 0.92
CA CYS A 19 10.93 -7.70 -0.11
C CYS A 19 12.31 -7.38 0.49
N GLU A 20 12.36 -6.67 1.61
CA GLU A 20 13.58 -6.28 2.31
C GLU A 20 14.33 -7.50 2.86
N GLU A 21 13.66 -8.30 3.69
CA GLU A 21 14.29 -9.43 4.37
C GLU A 21 14.62 -10.57 3.41
N CYS A 22 13.79 -10.77 2.38
CA CYS A 22 13.99 -11.86 1.43
C CYS A 22 14.71 -11.45 0.13
N ARG A 23 15.22 -10.23 -0.02
CA ARG A 23 15.79 -9.70 -1.30
C ARG A 23 16.85 -10.60 -1.97
N ASP A 24 17.64 -11.32 -1.19
CA ASP A 24 18.79 -12.11 -1.66
C ASP A 24 18.52 -13.63 -1.64
N VAL A 25 17.32 -14.07 -1.27
CA VAL A 25 16.96 -15.49 -1.27
C VAL A 25 16.81 -16.02 -2.69
N SER A 26 16.97 -17.33 -2.84
CA SER A 26 16.81 -17.99 -4.13
C SER A 26 16.11 -19.33 -3.96
N LYS A 27 14.95 -19.48 -4.60
CA LYS A 27 14.16 -20.72 -4.62
C LYS A 27 13.90 -21.30 -3.22
N SER A 28 13.44 -20.44 -2.32
CA SER A 28 13.14 -20.82 -0.94
C SER A 28 11.69 -21.24 -0.79
N GLY A 29 11.42 -22.18 0.13
CA GLY A 29 10.04 -22.56 0.49
C GLY A 29 9.37 -21.48 1.33
N ASP A 30 8.04 -21.54 1.46
CA ASP A 30 7.28 -20.68 2.37
C ASP A 30 7.78 -20.78 3.82
N GLU A 31 7.98 -21.99 4.35
CA GLU A 31 8.51 -22.21 5.71
C GLU A 31 9.89 -21.55 5.90
N GLU A 32 10.78 -21.69 4.90
CA GLU A 32 12.13 -21.10 4.95
C GLU A 32 12.08 -19.57 4.87
N LEU A 33 11.15 -19.01 4.11
CA LEU A 33 10.96 -17.56 4.02
C LEU A 33 10.33 -17.01 5.29
N GLU A 34 9.40 -17.73 5.91
CA GLU A 34 8.78 -17.36 7.18
C GLU A 34 9.84 -17.32 8.30
N GLU A 35 10.77 -18.28 8.33
CA GLU A 35 11.92 -18.26 9.26
C GLU A 35 12.87 -17.07 9.05
N ILE A 36 12.86 -16.43 7.89
CA ILE A 36 13.67 -15.24 7.61
C ILE A 36 12.95 -13.98 8.09
N VAL A 37 11.61 -13.94 8.01
CA VAL A 37 10.79 -12.77 8.32
C VAL A 37 10.16 -12.94 9.69
N ASP A 38 10.98 -12.74 10.73
CA ASP A 38 10.62 -12.93 12.15
C ASP A 38 9.36 -12.14 12.59
N ASP A 39 9.03 -11.04 11.92
CA ASP A 39 7.90 -10.17 12.27
C ASP A 39 6.55 -10.61 11.67
N LEU A 40 6.53 -11.63 10.80
CA LEU A 40 5.32 -12.16 10.17
C LEU A 40 5.19 -13.67 10.38
N GLU A 41 4.11 -14.10 11.04
CA GLU A 41 3.87 -15.52 11.32
C GLU A 41 2.53 -16.03 10.75
N GLY A 42 2.53 -17.33 10.46
CA GLY A 42 1.39 -18.17 10.11
C GLY A 42 0.57 -17.63 8.95
N SER A 43 -0.73 -17.45 9.20
CA SER A 43 -1.64 -16.99 8.15
C SER A 43 -1.32 -15.58 7.65
N THR A 44 -0.72 -14.72 8.49
CA THR A 44 -0.38 -13.35 8.10
C THR A 44 0.78 -13.36 7.11
N PHE A 45 1.83 -14.14 7.40
CA PHE A 45 2.93 -14.36 6.47
C PHE A 45 2.42 -14.86 5.12
N ASN A 46 1.68 -15.97 5.12
CA ASN A 46 1.18 -16.61 3.91
C ASN A 46 0.33 -15.67 3.03
N ARG A 47 -0.55 -14.86 3.63
CA ARG A 47 -1.38 -13.90 2.89
C ARG A 47 -0.57 -12.76 2.28
N ASN A 48 0.45 -12.28 2.99
CA ASN A 48 1.32 -11.22 2.47
C ASN A 48 2.26 -11.76 1.39
N LEU A 49 2.79 -12.98 1.53
CA LEU A 49 3.58 -13.64 0.49
C LEU A 49 2.75 -13.85 -0.78
N GLU A 50 1.54 -14.38 -0.63
CA GLU A 50 0.62 -14.56 -1.75
C GLU A 50 0.26 -13.24 -2.43
N ALA A 51 -0.04 -12.18 -1.67
CA ALA A 51 -0.26 -10.85 -2.23
C ALA A 51 0.99 -10.32 -2.95
N ALA A 52 2.19 -10.55 -2.39
CA ALA A 52 3.45 -10.14 -3.01
C ALA A 52 3.71 -10.87 -4.34
N VAL A 53 3.34 -12.15 -4.44
CA VAL A 53 3.39 -12.92 -5.69
C VAL A 53 2.39 -12.35 -6.70
N LEU A 54 1.13 -12.11 -6.30
CA LEU A 54 0.10 -11.55 -7.19
C LEU A 54 0.44 -10.15 -7.70
N LEU A 55 1.20 -9.37 -6.93
CA LEU A 55 1.69 -8.04 -7.32
C LEU A 55 3.03 -8.11 -8.09
N GLY A 56 3.59 -9.30 -8.30
CA GLY A 56 4.80 -9.52 -9.08
C GLY A 56 6.10 -9.16 -8.35
N PHE A 57 6.09 -9.04 -7.01
CA PHE A 57 7.30 -8.88 -6.22
C PHE A 57 8.06 -10.20 -6.04
N PHE A 58 7.34 -11.31 -6.08
CA PHE A 58 7.90 -12.66 -6.04
C PHE A 58 7.33 -13.50 -7.19
N GLU A 59 8.13 -14.44 -7.66
CA GLU A 59 7.70 -15.51 -8.55
C GLU A 59 7.69 -16.83 -7.77
N GLU A 60 6.61 -17.59 -7.91
CA GLU A 60 6.49 -18.96 -7.43
C GLU A 60 6.75 -19.92 -8.59
N ASP A 61 7.68 -20.86 -8.42
CA ASP A 61 7.95 -21.90 -9.41
C ASP A 61 7.00 -23.10 -9.28
N GLU A 62 7.10 -24.05 -10.21
CA GLU A 62 6.24 -25.24 -10.24
C GLU A 62 6.35 -26.15 -8.99
N ASN A 63 7.39 -25.95 -8.17
CA ASN A 63 7.61 -26.70 -6.93
C ASN A 63 7.18 -25.91 -5.68
N GLY A 64 6.50 -24.76 -5.84
CA GLY A 64 6.13 -23.89 -4.74
C GLY A 64 7.33 -23.18 -4.10
N LYS A 65 8.41 -22.96 -4.87
CA LYS A 65 9.58 -22.22 -4.39
C LYS A 65 9.53 -20.78 -4.90
N TYR A 66 9.85 -19.86 -4.01
CA TYR A 66 9.73 -18.43 -4.24
C TYR A 66 11.08 -17.79 -4.53
N THR A 67 11.08 -16.84 -5.46
CA THR A 67 12.25 -15.98 -5.74
C THR A 67 11.80 -14.53 -5.90
N PRO A 68 12.47 -13.56 -5.24
CA PRO A 68 12.18 -12.15 -5.46
C PRO A 68 12.45 -11.77 -6.92
N THR A 69 11.49 -11.09 -7.55
CA THR A 69 11.65 -10.56 -8.90
C THR A 69 12.58 -9.35 -8.89
N LYS A 70 12.91 -8.81 -10.07
CA LYS A 70 13.69 -7.57 -10.16
C LYS A 70 13.05 -6.43 -9.35
N ARG A 71 11.72 -6.28 -9.41
CA ARG A 71 11.00 -5.24 -8.64
C ARG A 71 10.96 -5.55 -7.14
N GLY A 72 10.78 -6.80 -6.75
CA GLY A 72 10.89 -7.22 -5.34
C GLY A 72 12.25 -6.85 -4.75
N LYS A 73 13.34 -7.10 -5.48
CA LYS A 73 14.68 -6.69 -5.07
C LYS A 73 14.85 -5.18 -5.01
N MET A 74 14.29 -4.44 -5.98
CA MET A 74 14.37 -2.98 -5.98
C MET A 74 13.71 -2.39 -4.74
N ILE A 75 12.51 -2.85 -4.37
CA ILE A 75 11.86 -2.47 -3.09
C ILE A 75 12.72 -2.88 -1.90
N GLY A 76 13.26 -4.11 -1.90
CA GLY A 76 14.03 -4.64 -0.79
C GLY A 76 15.37 -3.93 -0.51
N TYR A 77 15.92 -3.19 -1.48
CA TYR A 77 17.11 -2.36 -1.26
C TYR A 77 16.80 -0.93 -0.81
N GLY A 78 15.53 -0.58 -0.58
CA GLY A 78 15.12 0.75 -0.13
C GLY A 78 15.27 1.79 -1.25
N PRO A 79 14.39 1.76 -2.27
CA PRO A 79 14.42 2.74 -3.34
C PRO A 79 14.08 4.13 -2.81
N ASP A 80 14.41 5.17 -3.57
CA ASP A 80 13.85 6.49 -3.28
C ASP A 80 12.32 6.52 -3.53
N GLU A 81 11.64 7.50 -2.94
CA GLU A 81 10.17 7.61 -2.99
C GLU A 81 9.63 7.67 -4.43
N GLY A 82 10.38 8.29 -5.36
CA GLY A 82 9.98 8.37 -6.77
C GLY A 82 10.08 7.02 -7.47
N GLN A 83 11.19 6.30 -7.25
CA GLN A 83 11.38 4.95 -7.78
C GLN A 83 10.33 3.97 -7.25
N GLU A 84 10.00 4.06 -5.96
CA GLU A 84 8.96 3.23 -5.36
C GLU A 84 7.60 3.50 -5.99
N THR A 85 7.25 4.79 -6.13
CA THR A 85 6.02 5.24 -6.78
C THR A 85 5.91 4.67 -8.20
N ASP A 86 6.99 4.72 -8.98
CA ASP A 86 7.04 4.18 -10.34
C ASP A 86 6.87 2.66 -10.38
N ILE A 87 7.47 1.92 -9.44
CA ILE A 87 7.28 0.47 -9.32
C ILE A 87 5.81 0.12 -9.09
N PHE A 88 5.13 0.79 -8.15
CA PHE A 88 3.72 0.53 -7.90
C PHE A 88 2.81 0.94 -9.06
N ARG A 89 3.15 2.01 -9.78
CA ARG A 89 2.45 2.40 -11.03
C ARG A 89 2.58 1.34 -12.11
N GLU A 90 3.77 0.76 -12.28
CA GLU A 90 4.01 -0.35 -13.20
C GLU A 90 3.17 -1.58 -12.82
N ILE A 91 3.14 -1.92 -11.52
CA ILE A 91 2.31 -3.02 -11.01
C ILE A 91 0.83 -2.82 -11.34
N ILE A 92 0.28 -1.63 -11.13
CA ILE A 92 -1.13 -1.35 -11.45
C ILE A 92 -1.39 -1.50 -12.96
N ARG A 93 -0.45 -1.08 -13.81
CA ARG A 93 -0.60 -1.20 -15.27
C ARG A 93 -0.57 -2.65 -15.74
N GLU A 94 0.35 -3.46 -15.22
CA GLU A 94 0.56 -4.84 -15.65
C GLU A 94 -0.39 -5.85 -15.00
N ASN A 95 -0.88 -5.54 -13.79
CA ASN A 95 -1.81 -6.42 -13.09
C ASN A 95 -3.23 -6.23 -13.68
N GLU A 96 -3.69 -7.22 -14.45
CA GLU A 96 -5.00 -7.23 -15.13
C GLU A 96 -6.15 -6.88 -14.18
N PHE A 97 -6.17 -7.43 -12.96
CA PHE A 97 -7.21 -7.11 -11.98
C PHE A 97 -7.20 -5.63 -11.56
N TYR A 98 -6.05 -5.06 -11.25
CA TYR A 98 -5.96 -3.65 -10.85
C TYR A 98 -6.20 -2.70 -12.01
N ASN A 99 -5.70 -3.04 -13.19
CA ASN A 99 -5.91 -2.29 -14.42
C ASN A 99 -7.42 -2.17 -14.72
N GLU A 100 -8.11 -3.31 -14.86
CA GLU A 100 -9.55 -3.36 -15.14
C GLU A 100 -10.38 -2.69 -14.05
N LEU A 101 -10.06 -2.97 -12.78
CA LEU A 101 -10.78 -2.37 -11.67
C LEU A 101 -10.65 -0.85 -11.69
N LEU A 102 -9.45 -0.33 -11.99
CA LEU A 102 -9.20 1.11 -12.08
C LEU A 102 -9.90 1.75 -13.29
N GLU A 103 -10.07 1.04 -14.41
CA GLU A 103 -10.92 1.53 -15.51
C GLU A 103 -12.39 1.67 -15.10
N ILE A 104 -12.90 0.73 -14.30
CA ILE A 104 -14.28 0.74 -13.81
C ILE A 104 -14.50 1.86 -12.78
N VAL A 105 -13.65 1.95 -11.75
CA VAL A 105 -13.85 2.89 -10.63
C VAL A 105 -13.21 4.25 -10.87
N GLY A 106 -12.28 4.36 -11.82
CA GLY A 106 -11.38 5.52 -11.97
C GLY A 106 -12.08 6.83 -12.26
N ASN A 107 -13.27 6.78 -12.83
CA ASN A 107 -14.09 7.97 -13.12
C ASN A 107 -15.29 8.11 -12.17
N GLU A 108 -15.51 7.17 -11.26
CA GLU A 108 -16.62 7.17 -10.32
C GLU A 108 -16.20 7.78 -8.96
N LEU A 109 -15.66 9.00 -8.97
CA LEU A 109 -15.21 9.65 -7.74
C LEU A 109 -16.38 10.28 -6.96
N ASP A 110 -16.30 10.21 -5.64
CA ASP A 110 -17.18 10.96 -4.74
C ASP A 110 -16.56 12.34 -4.45
N GLU A 111 -17.40 13.36 -4.23
CA GLU A 111 -16.97 14.73 -3.98
C GLU A 111 -17.52 15.25 -2.66
N SER A 112 -16.66 15.89 -1.86
CA SER A 112 -17.05 16.61 -0.64
C SER A 112 -16.22 17.88 -0.51
N GLY A 113 -16.85 19.02 -0.72
CA GLY A 113 -16.16 20.31 -0.82
C GLY A 113 -15.21 20.32 -2.02
N GLU A 114 -13.94 20.64 -1.77
CA GLU A 114 -12.88 20.66 -2.80
C GLU A 114 -12.16 19.32 -2.97
N LYS A 115 -12.50 18.31 -2.15
CA LYS A 115 -11.85 17.00 -2.17
C LYS A 115 -12.62 16.02 -3.03
N ARG A 116 -11.89 15.33 -3.92
CA ARG A 116 -12.37 14.16 -4.65
C ARG A 116 -11.78 12.91 -3.99
N TYR A 117 -12.58 11.87 -3.82
CA TYR A 117 -12.13 10.63 -3.18
C TYR A 117 -12.79 9.39 -3.77
N LEU A 118 -12.06 8.28 -3.73
CA LEU A 118 -12.56 6.96 -4.06
C LEU A 118 -12.83 6.17 -2.77
N THR A 119 -14.08 5.78 -2.55
CA THR A 119 -14.49 5.06 -1.33
C THR A 119 -14.26 3.55 -1.44
N ARG A 120 -13.87 2.91 -0.34
CA ARG A 120 -13.69 1.45 -0.26
C ARG A 120 -14.97 0.71 -0.63
N ASP A 121 -16.12 1.19 -0.17
CA ASP A 121 -17.40 0.52 -0.42
C ASP A 121 -17.77 0.53 -1.92
N LYS A 122 -17.38 1.57 -2.65
CA LYS A 122 -17.55 1.63 -4.10
C LYS A 122 -16.64 0.62 -4.79
N VAL A 123 -15.36 0.58 -4.41
CA VAL A 123 -14.41 -0.43 -4.91
C VAL A 123 -14.91 -1.85 -4.62
N MET A 124 -15.33 -2.13 -3.39
CA MET A 124 -15.87 -3.42 -2.96
C MET A 124 -17.07 -3.84 -3.79
N ARG A 125 -18.01 -2.91 -4.02
CA ARG A 125 -19.16 -3.15 -4.88
C ARG A 125 -18.75 -3.50 -6.29
N GLN A 126 -17.82 -2.76 -6.89
CA GLN A 126 -17.37 -3.02 -8.25
C GLN A 126 -16.60 -4.34 -8.36
N ILE A 127 -15.81 -4.72 -7.34
CA ILE A 127 -15.18 -6.03 -7.29
C ILE A 127 -16.26 -7.13 -7.30
N GLY A 128 -17.25 -7.05 -6.40
CA GLY A 128 -18.31 -8.08 -6.30
C GLY A 128 -19.27 -8.15 -7.50
N ILE A 129 -19.37 -7.09 -8.31
CA ILE A 129 -20.20 -7.06 -9.53
C ILE A 129 -19.43 -7.58 -10.74
N ASN A 130 -18.20 -7.13 -10.92
CA ASN A 130 -17.47 -7.33 -12.18
C ASN A 130 -16.50 -8.53 -12.12
N PHE A 131 -16.13 -8.98 -10.92
CA PHE A 131 -15.17 -10.05 -10.75
C PHE A 131 -15.78 -11.21 -9.95
N ASP A 132 -15.96 -12.36 -10.60
CA ASP A 132 -16.46 -13.58 -9.95
C ASP A 132 -15.29 -14.45 -9.48
N PHE A 133 -14.76 -14.12 -8.31
CA PHE A 133 -13.70 -14.89 -7.67
C PHE A 133 -14.22 -16.05 -6.81
N GLY A 134 -15.54 -16.19 -6.64
CA GLY A 134 -16.13 -17.19 -5.73
C GLY A 134 -15.73 -17.02 -4.25
N VAL A 135 -15.32 -15.81 -3.84
CA VAL A 135 -14.90 -15.48 -2.46
C VAL A 135 -16.00 -14.72 -1.71
N GLY A 136 -15.96 -14.76 -0.38
CA GLY A 136 -16.94 -14.05 0.45
C GLY A 136 -16.67 -12.55 0.59
N ASP A 137 -17.70 -11.80 1.02
CA ASP A 137 -17.69 -10.35 1.18
C ASP A 137 -16.49 -9.82 1.99
N ARG A 138 -16.09 -10.55 3.05
CA ARG A 138 -14.93 -10.18 3.87
C ARG A 138 -13.63 -10.13 3.05
N THR A 139 -13.42 -11.08 2.14
CA THR A 139 -12.26 -11.11 1.27
C THR A 139 -12.29 -9.96 0.28
N ILE A 140 -13.47 -9.65 -0.27
CA ILE A 140 -13.67 -8.53 -1.20
C ILE A 140 -13.43 -7.19 -0.49
N GLU A 141 -13.97 -7.01 0.72
CA GLU A 141 -13.75 -5.80 1.54
C GLU A 141 -12.26 -5.59 1.80
N SER A 142 -11.56 -6.67 2.15
CA SER A 142 -10.13 -6.64 2.40
C SER A 142 -9.33 -6.32 1.14
N ALA A 143 -9.64 -6.96 0.02
CA ALA A 143 -9.03 -6.70 -1.28
C ALA A 143 -9.22 -5.24 -1.74
N SER A 144 -10.41 -4.68 -1.48
CA SER A 144 -10.69 -3.26 -1.73
C SER A 144 -9.78 -2.36 -0.92
N GLY A 145 -9.51 -2.72 0.34
CA GLY A 145 -8.56 -2.01 1.19
C GLY A 145 -7.13 -2.09 0.68
N VAL A 146 -6.68 -3.27 0.24
CA VAL A 146 -5.34 -3.47 -0.36
C VAL A 146 -5.20 -2.62 -1.62
N PHE A 147 -6.21 -2.65 -2.51
CA PHE A 147 -6.22 -1.85 -3.73
C PHE A 147 -6.02 -0.34 -3.45
N LEU A 148 -6.76 0.23 -2.50
CA LEU A 148 -6.60 1.65 -2.15
C LEU A 148 -5.20 1.96 -1.59
N LYS A 149 -4.61 1.06 -0.81
CA LYS A 149 -3.23 1.25 -0.30
C LYS A 149 -2.18 1.12 -1.40
N VAL A 150 -2.41 0.27 -2.41
CA VAL A 150 -1.52 0.20 -3.57
C VAL A 150 -1.60 1.47 -4.41
N LEU A 151 -2.80 2.06 -4.58
CA LEU A 151 -2.94 3.36 -5.23
C LEU A 151 -2.24 4.49 -4.46
N ASP A 152 -2.27 4.44 -3.13
CA ASP A 152 -1.51 5.35 -2.25
C ASP A 152 0.00 5.19 -2.44
N ALA A 153 0.50 3.94 -2.43
CA ALA A 153 1.91 3.63 -2.69
C ALA A 153 2.36 3.99 -4.12
N ALA A 154 1.42 4.03 -5.09
CA ALA A 154 1.64 4.54 -6.44
C ALA A 154 1.56 6.07 -6.54
N GLY A 155 1.44 6.78 -5.42
CA GLY A 155 1.40 8.24 -5.36
C GLY A 155 0.18 8.83 -6.07
N LEU A 156 -0.96 8.13 -6.10
CA LEU A 156 -2.18 8.58 -6.79
C LEU A 156 -3.21 9.21 -5.83
N GLY A 157 -2.85 9.33 -4.56
CA GLY A 157 -3.70 9.91 -3.52
C GLY A 157 -3.11 9.68 -2.15
N THR A 158 -3.95 9.78 -1.12
CA THR A 158 -3.58 9.46 0.25
C THR A 158 -4.65 8.56 0.87
N TYR A 159 -4.26 7.38 1.32
CA TYR A 159 -5.20 6.46 1.97
C TYR A 159 -5.62 7.02 3.34
N LYS A 160 -6.93 7.06 3.57
CA LYS A 160 -7.53 7.46 4.84
C LYS A 160 -8.39 6.31 5.36
N ARG A 161 -7.99 5.77 6.52
CA ARG A 161 -8.82 4.83 7.28
C ARG A 161 -10.08 5.55 7.76
N GLY A 162 -11.24 4.90 7.65
CA GLY A 162 -12.50 5.46 8.13
C GLY A 162 -12.48 5.74 9.63
N GLN A 163 -13.02 6.89 10.02
CA GLN A 163 -13.19 7.32 11.41
C GLN A 163 -14.54 8.03 11.54
N GLY A 164 -15.37 7.58 12.49
CA GLY A 164 -16.72 8.11 12.71
C GLY A 164 -17.62 7.95 11.48
N SER A 165 -18.15 9.05 10.96
CA SER A 165 -19.01 9.09 9.77
C SER A 165 -18.25 9.09 8.45
N TYR A 166 -16.91 9.24 8.47
CA TYR A 166 -16.11 9.29 7.25
C TYR A 166 -15.73 7.87 6.81
N PRO A 167 -16.05 7.48 5.56
CA PRO A 167 -15.71 6.17 5.05
C PRO A 167 -14.19 6.02 4.84
N THR A 168 -13.73 4.77 4.86
CA THR A 168 -12.39 4.41 4.36
C THR A 168 -12.32 4.76 2.88
N ARG A 169 -11.28 5.50 2.49
CA ARG A 169 -11.19 6.12 1.16
C ARG A 169 -9.75 6.42 0.77
N LEU A 170 -9.54 6.65 -0.52
CA LEU A 170 -8.36 7.31 -1.06
C LEU A 170 -8.73 8.76 -1.42
N GLU A 171 -8.09 9.74 -0.80
CA GLU A 171 -8.21 11.14 -1.21
C GLU A 171 -7.33 11.36 -2.43
N ILE A 172 -7.94 11.72 -3.56
CA ILE A 172 -7.30 11.74 -4.88
C ILE A 172 -6.45 13.01 -5.06
N ASN A 173 -5.26 12.87 -5.66
CA ASN A 173 -4.41 13.99 -6.06
C ASN A 173 -4.53 14.32 -7.56
N ASP A 174 -3.79 15.32 -8.03
CA ASP A 174 -3.87 15.79 -9.42
C ASP A 174 -3.30 14.78 -10.44
N GLU A 175 -2.44 13.85 -10.01
CA GLU A 175 -1.82 12.86 -10.89
C GLU A 175 -2.76 11.70 -11.24
N TYR A 176 -3.75 11.43 -10.38
CA TYR A 176 -4.67 10.31 -10.53
C TYR A 176 -5.41 10.29 -11.87
N THR A 177 -6.02 11.42 -12.25
CA THR A 177 -6.83 11.47 -13.50
C THR A 177 -5.95 11.20 -14.73
N GLY A 178 -4.76 11.79 -14.78
CA GLY A 178 -3.82 11.54 -15.88
C GLY A 178 -3.34 10.08 -15.92
N PHE A 179 -3.16 9.45 -14.76
CA PHE A 179 -2.80 8.04 -14.67
C PHE A 179 -3.93 7.11 -15.15
N VAL A 180 -5.16 7.35 -14.70
CA VAL A 180 -6.35 6.58 -15.15
C VAL A 180 -6.54 6.73 -16.67
N GLU A 181 -6.41 7.94 -17.20
CA GLU A 181 -6.50 8.18 -18.65
C GLU A 181 -5.40 7.45 -19.44
N SER A 182 -4.19 7.34 -18.87
CA SER A 182 -3.09 6.60 -19.52
C SER A 182 -3.38 5.11 -19.66
N ILE A 183 -4.00 4.50 -18.64
CA ILE A 183 -4.40 3.09 -18.67
C ILE A 183 -5.42 2.83 -19.78
N SER A 184 -6.45 3.66 -19.87
CA SER A 184 -7.49 3.52 -20.89
C SER A 184 -7.02 3.86 -22.32
N ALA A 185 -5.90 4.56 -22.46
CA ALA A 185 -5.28 4.83 -23.76
C ALA A 185 -4.45 3.63 -24.24
N ASP A 186 -3.72 2.97 -23.34
CA ASP A 186 -2.88 1.81 -23.65
C ASP A 186 -3.75 0.61 -24.10
N GLY A 187 -4.91 0.39 -23.48
CA GLY A 187 -5.87 -0.66 -23.84
C GLY A 187 -6.56 -0.51 -25.21
N LYS A 188 -6.42 0.65 -25.88
CA LYS A 188 -6.99 0.89 -27.23
C LYS A 188 -6.00 0.70 -28.37
N SER A 189 -4.75 0.35 -28.08
CA SER A 189 -3.76 0.01 -29.10
C SER A 189 -3.83 -1.48 -29.50
N GLY A 190 -4.97 -1.86 -30.10
CA GLY A 190 -5.10 -3.14 -30.78
C GLY A 190 -4.26 -3.18 -32.06
N ASP A 191 -3.32 -4.13 -32.11
CA ASP A 191 -2.55 -4.64 -33.25
C ASP A 191 -1.73 -3.63 -34.09
N PRO A 192 -0.41 -3.87 -34.16
CA PRO A 192 0.10 -4.35 -35.44
C PRO A 192 0.88 -5.65 -35.28
N ASP A 193 0.30 -6.73 -35.80
CA ASP A 193 0.92 -7.64 -36.79
C ASP A 193 2.45 -7.42 -36.92
N ASN A 194 3.20 -8.12 -36.07
CA ASN A 194 4.63 -8.30 -36.27
C ASN A 194 4.87 -9.76 -36.67
N SER A 195 4.40 -10.08 -37.87
CA SER A 195 4.86 -11.21 -38.65
C SER A 195 6.31 -10.97 -39.12
N GLU A 196 7.16 -11.92 -38.76
CA GLU A 196 8.43 -12.28 -39.42
C GLU A 196 9.60 -11.27 -39.39
N GLU A 197 10.68 -11.64 -38.72
CA GLU A 197 11.86 -12.20 -39.40
C GLU A 197 12.88 -12.71 -38.37
N GLU A 198 12.93 -14.04 -38.21
CA GLU A 198 14.15 -14.72 -37.77
C GLU A 198 15.24 -14.47 -38.84
N LYS A 199 16.31 -13.78 -38.45
CA LYS A 199 17.60 -13.88 -39.14
C LYS A 199 18.64 -14.41 -38.19
N ASP A 200 18.80 -15.72 -38.29
CA ASP A 200 20.05 -16.45 -38.15
C ASP A 200 21.16 -15.74 -38.94
N ASP A 201 22.22 -15.28 -38.26
CA ASP A 201 23.54 -15.36 -38.88
C ASP A 201 24.66 -15.44 -37.84
N SER A 202 25.55 -16.38 -38.13
CA SER A 202 26.60 -16.88 -37.27
C SER A 202 27.86 -16.01 -37.34
N ALA A 203 28.47 -15.79 -36.17
CA ALA A 203 29.90 -15.68 -35.91
C ALA A 203 30.83 -14.94 -36.90
N LYS A 204 31.50 -13.89 -36.41
CA LYS A 204 32.97 -13.75 -36.54
C LYS A 204 33.60 -12.77 -35.56
N GLN A 205 34.56 -13.30 -34.80
CA GLN A 205 35.59 -12.57 -34.05
C GLN A 205 36.35 -11.58 -34.94
N THR A 206 36.75 -10.44 -34.37
CA THR A 206 38.10 -9.87 -34.59
C THR A 206 38.51 -9.07 -33.35
N GLU A 207 39.69 -9.37 -32.84
CA GLU A 207 40.35 -8.74 -31.69
C GLU A 207 41.04 -7.41 -32.03
N LEU A 208 41.33 -6.67 -30.95
CA LEU A 208 42.50 -5.78 -30.73
C LEU A 208 42.55 -4.41 -31.40
N SER A 209 42.46 -3.36 -30.58
CA SER A 209 43.66 -2.59 -30.17
C SER A 209 43.36 -1.62 -29.02
N GLN A 210 44.21 -1.70 -27.99
CA GLN A 210 44.41 -0.73 -26.91
C GLN A 210 44.84 0.64 -27.45
N ILE A 211 44.54 1.72 -26.73
CA ILE A 211 45.48 2.81 -26.37
C ILE A 211 44.90 3.51 -25.13
N ASP A 212 45.81 3.70 -24.17
CA ASP A 212 45.69 4.28 -22.83
C ASP A 212 45.62 5.81 -22.79
N GLU A 213 45.49 6.32 -21.55
CA GLU A 213 45.90 7.64 -21.01
C GLU A 213 44.93 8.81 -21.32
N ASP A 214 44.39 9.59 -20.38
CA ASP A 214 44.96 10.10 -19.13
C ASP A 214 43.92 10.31 -18.03
N ILE A 215 44.29 9.88 -16.82
CA ILE A 215 43.72 10.28 -15.53
C ILE A 215 44.58 11.44 -15.02
N ASP A 216 43.97 12.59 -14.75
CA ASP A 216 44.57 13.57 -13.83
C ASP A 216 43.49 14.15 -12.92
N GLY A 217 43.68 13.91 -11.62
CA GLY A 217 42.88 14.47 -10.56
C GLY A 217 43.47 15.79 -10.04
N ALA A 218 42.59 16.67 -9.57
CA ALA A 218 42.93 17.64 -8.52
C ALA A 218 41.65 18.14 -7.85
N MET A 219 41.39 17.60 -6.65
CA MET A 219 40.59 18.24 -5.63
C MET A 219 41.36 19.44 -5.06
N ASN A 220 40.70 20.58 -4.87
CA ASN A 220 40.68 21.29 -3.58
C ASN A 220 39.69 22.47 -3.62
N GLY A 221 38.56 22.31 -2.95
CA GLY A 221 37.64 23.39 -2.61
C GLY A 221 37.80 23.74 -1.13
N GLU A 222 38.35 24.91 -0.83
CA GLU A 222 38.20 25.56 0.46
C GLU A 222 36.76 26.05 0.65
N SER A 223 36.14 25.73 1.79
CA SER A 223 35.20 26.64 2.44
C SER A 223 35.21 26.47 3.95
N LYS A 224 35.45 27.60 4.60
CA LYS A 224 35.41 27.85 6.04
C LYS A 224 34.00 28.22 6.50
N ASN A 225 33.85 28.18 7.81
CA ASN A 225 32.82 28.82 8.66
C ASN A 225 31.45 28.13 8.66
N GLY A 226 30.81 27.89 9.80
CA GLY A 226 31.13 28.27 11.18
C GLY A 226 29.83 28.53 11.93
N ASN A 227 29.79 28.11 13.21
CA ASN A 227 28.85 28.52 14.26
C ASN A 227 27.35 28.21 14.02
N SER A 228 26.49 28.04 15.01
CA SER A 228 26.52 27.81 16.46
C SER A 228 25.06 27.98 16.88
N GLU A 229 24.58 27.16 17.84
CA GLU A 229 23.53 27.54 18.80
C GLU A 229 22.13 27.81 18.20
N GLN A 230 20.99 27.60 18.86
CA GLN A 230 20.55 27.02 20.12
C GLN A 230 19.04 27.36 20.14
N SER A 231 18.27 26.60 20.92
CA SER A 231 16.97 26.98 21.51
C SER A 231 15.70 26.47 20.81
N GLU A 232 15.13 25.43 21.43
CA GLU A 232 13.68 25.31 21.71
C GLU A 232 13.21 26.55 22.54
N PRO A 233 11.90 26.90 22.62
CA PRO A 233 10.91 26.08 23.33
C PRO A 233 9.45 26.12 22.84
N SER A 234 8.75 25.04 23.19
CA SER A 234 7.32 24.88 23.58
C SER A 234 6.30 25.99 23.33
N GLU A 235 5.10 25.61 22.86
CA GLU A 235 3.85 26.07 23.48
C GLU A 235 2.67 25.12 23.22
N SER A 236 1.92 24.89 24.30
CA SER A 236 0.74 24.04 24.50
C SER A 236 -0.52 24.60 23.86
N VAL A 237 -1.41 23.74 23.37
CA VAL A 237 -2.77 24.12 22.93
C VAL A 237 -3.81 23.49 23.87
N GLU A 238 -4.65 24.36 24.44
CA GLU A 238 -5.77 24.07 25.33
C GLU A 238 -6.93 23.38 24.59
N GLU A 239 -7.52 22.38 25.23
CA GLU A 239 -8.71 21.66 24.77
C GLU A 239 -9.97 22.33 25.34
N VAL A 240 -10.87 22.77 24.45
CA VAL A 240 -12.19 23.32 24.81
C VAL A 240 -13.25 22.30 24.39
N VAL A 241 -13.88 21.64 25.36
CA VAL A 241 -15.04 20.76 25.14
C VAL A 241 -16.30 21.52 25.52
N GLU A 242 -17.07 21.94 24.52
CA GLU A 242 -18.44 22.43 24.71
C GLU A 242 -19.44 21.27 24.71
N LYS A 243 -20.30 21.26 25.74
CA LYS A 243 -21.42 20.32 25.92
C LYS A 243 -22.66 20.85 25.21
N GLU A 244 -23.27 20.04 24.34
CA GLU A 244 -24.62 20.30 23.83
C GLU A 244 -25.60 19.30 24.46
N ILE A 245 -26.56 19.82 25.23
CA ILE A 245 -27.63 19.05 25.88
C ILE A 245 -28.88 19.20 25.00
N VAL A 246 -29.33 18.10 24.38
CA VAL A 246 -30.57 18.05 23.61
C VAL A 246 -31.68 17.47 24.49
N ASP A 247 -32.66 18.32 24.81
CA ASP A 247 -33.93 17.95 25.46
C ASP A 247 -34.78 17.08 24.52
N THR A 248 -35.19 15.89 24.95
CA THR A 248 -36.10 14.99 24.21
C THR A 248 -37.25 14.52 25.10
N PRO A 249 -38.51 14.50 24.62
CA PRO A 249 -39.69 14.32 25.46
C PRO A 249 -39.91 12.87 25.92
N ALA A 250 -40.51 12.75 27.10
CA ALA A 250 -40.75 11.54 27.86
C ALA A 250 -41.60 10.48 27.13
N GLY A 251 -41.10 9.23 27.10
CA GLY A 251 -41.94 8.07 26.75
C GLY A 251 -41.21 6.80 26.30
N GLU A 252 -39.94 6.88 25.91
CA GLU A 252 -39.19 5.71 25.42
C GLU A 252 -37.99 5.42 26.32
N SER A 253 -37.80 4.16 26.70
CA SER A 253 -36.61 3.69 27.41
C SER A 253 -35.42 3.77 26.46
N ILE A 254 -34.57 4.77 26.66
CA ILE A 254 -33.32 4.96 25.90
C ILE A 254 -32.27 4.02 26.51
N GLU A 255 -31.83 3.01 25.76
CA GLU A 255 -30.56 2.34 26.05
C GLU A 255 -29.42 3.29 25.69
N VAL A 256 -28.85 3.92 26.71
CA VAL A 256 -27.67 4.78 26.55
C VAL A 256 -26.43 3.89 26.56
N GLN A 257 -25.80 3.69 25.41
CA GLN A 257 -24.46 3.12 25.33
C GLN A 257 -23.43 4.24 25.47
N VAL A 258 -22.75 4.27 26.62
CA VAL A 258 -21.62 5.18 26.86
C VAL A 258 -20.33 4.42 26.58
N ASN A 259 -19.62 4.80 25.52
CA ASN A 259 -18.26 4.33 25.28
C ASN A 259 -17.30 5.31 25.95
N ILE A 260 -16.63 4.87 27.01
CA ILE A 260 -15.59 5.64 27.70
C ILE A 260 -14.24 5.09 27.23
N GLU A 261 -13.50 5.88 26.46
CA GLU A 261 -12.10 5.59 26.17
C GLU A 261 -11.24 6.08 27.32
N VAL A 262 -10.71 5.14 28.10
CA VAL A 262 -9.77 5.42 29.20
C VAL A 262 -8.38 4.98 28.74
N SER A 263 -7.43 5.91 28.76
CA SER A 263 -6.01 5.63 28.54
C SER A 263 -5.55 4.47 29.42
N SER A 264 -4.75 3.54 28.88
CA SER A 264 -4.25 2.36 29.60
C SER A 264 -3.49 2.71 30.89
N THR A 265 -3.02 3.96 31.02
CA THR A 265 -2.30 4.46 32.20
C THR A 265 -3.23 4.87 33.36
N ASP A 266 -4.51 5.12 33.10
CA ASP A 266 -5.47 5.65 34.09
C ASP A 266 -6.33 4.54 34.75
N TRP A 267 -6.27 3.31 34.25
CA TRP A 267 -7.01 2.15 34.78
C TRP A 267 -6.57 1.70 36.18
N GLU A 268 -5.34 2.05 36.58
CA GLU A 268 -4.82 1.77 37.92
C GLU A 268 -5.06 2.94 38.89
N SER A 269 -5.70 4.02 38.44
CA SER A 269 -5.96 5.15 39.33
C SER A 269 -7.00 4.78 40.39
N GLU A 270 -6.73 5.20 41.63
CA GLU A 270 -7.57 4.92 42.78
C GLU A 270 -8.99 5.50 42.62
N GLU A 271 -9.16 6.49 41.75
CA GLU A 271 -10.43 7.13 41.42
C GLU A 271 -11.28 6.28 40.47
N VAL A 272 -10.66 5.67 39.46
CA VAL A 272 -11.35 4.77 38.49
C VAL A 272 -11.82 3.49 39.19
N ILE A 273 -11.00 2.94 40.09
CA ILE A 273 -11.37 1.74 40.86
C ILE A 273 -12.59 2.03 41.76
N LYS A 274 -12.61 3.16 42.49
CA LYS A 274 -13.75 3.56 43.32
C LYS A 274 -15.03 3.79 42.52
N PHE A 275 -14.91 4.31 41.31
CA PHE A 275 -16.06 4.52 40.42
C PHE A 275 -16.67 3.19 39.94
N ILE A 276 -15.84 2.21 39.58
CA ILE A 276 -16.30 0.88 39.17
C ILE A 276 -16.98 0.14 40.34
N GLU A 277 -16.40 0.21 41.55
CA GLU A 277 -16.99 -0.40 42.75
C GLU A 277 -18.35 0.21 43.11
N ALA A 278 -18.54 1.53 42.90
CA ALA A 278 -19.81 2.19 43.12
C ALA A 278 -20.91 1.69 42.17
N ILE A 279 -20.59 1.51 40.88
CA ILE A 279 -21.54 1.03 39.86
C ILE A 279 -21.97 -0.43 40.11
N GLN A 280 -21.08 -1.27 40.65
CA GLN A 280 -21.39 -2.67 40.94
C GLN A 280 -22.20 -2.87 42.23
N SER A 281 -22.37 -1.83 43.04
CA SER A 281 -23.03 -1.88 44.35
C SER A 281 -24.50 -1.43 44.34
N GLU A 282 -25.02 -0.97 43.20
CA GLU A 282 -26.45 -0.68 42.94
C GLU A 282 -27.15 -1.83 42.19
#